data_AF-A0A2U1VXC6-F1
#
_entry.id   AF-A0A2U1VXC6-F1
#
_cell.length_a   1.000
_cell.length_b   1.000
_cell.length_c   1.000
_cell.angle_alpha   90.00
_cell.angle_beta   90.00
_cell.angle_gamma   90.00
#
_symmetry.space_group_name_H-M   'P 1'
#
loop_
_entity.id
_entity.type
_entity.pdbx_description
1 polymer ?
#
loop_
_entity_poly.entity_id
_entity_poly.type
_entity_poly.pdbx_seq_one_letter_code
_entity_poly.pdbx_strand_id
1 'polypeptide(L)'
;MRFPVEIFDQSEINRFGGAYYDRVAAMADWSETVNIHIDYQVHHYQRLHEVLHRIASPMSHPQWLDVGSAGCPTAYDDFQFHTVEPDARVVAVGQQRFRADRIHYGVIETFTAVPRLDGIVFHDSFYCIPDPNAALARARELLREDGLLVIRIGSHFMECHDYANDEHHHRIEDIFRGDVMWNYFNPLSLSHICARHGFALEQDLVISDVYSDSRSWRYFIFKRQAAADSSVSFESMRALQEGRLQMLLNGFDGITQTTLDMIDRPDVAMIGARDLIRDLWRGRPPKAMSRHIDLKHYPMEPAFTLDGLSYCPMPMLAEALRQGEVRHVVIASFRDVPTAIGLVVHHAPLNGARLYIPTRRSGIERLMGEFDGAWRPIKAFALMEIEIDPEAPGGYRLIDGGATVRELRAPGA
;
A
#
# COMPACT_ATOMS: atom_id res chain seq x y z
N MET A 1 11.18 21.95 4.88
CA MET A 1 11.04 20.49 5.04
C MET A 1 12.27 19.81 4.45
N ARG A 2 13.25 19.38 5.25
CA ARG A 2 14.20 18.34 4.81
C ARG A 2 13.57 17.08 5.35
N PHE A 3 12.89 16.30 4.51
CA PHE A 3 12.69 14.90 4.88
C PHE A 3 14.08 14.39 5.23
N PRO A 4 14.34 13.89 6.46
CA PRO A 4 15.52 13.10 6.66
C PRO A 4 15.36 11.94 5.68
N VAL A 5 16.06 12.05 4.56
CA VAL A 5 16.35 10.90 3.73
C VAL A 5 17.28 10.12 4.65
N GLU A 6 16.72 9.24 5.47
CA GLU A 6 17.48 8.05 5.85
C GLU A 6 17.87 7.45 4.51
N ILE A 7 19.13 7.68 4.15
CA ILE A 7 19.77 6.98 3.05
C ILE A 7 19.85 5.57 3.59
N PHE A 8 18.83 4.76 3.24
CA PHE A 8 18.83 3.33 3.51
C PHE A 8 20.17 2.80 3.03
N ASP A 9 20.87 2.09 3.89
CA ASP A 9 22.08 1.42 3.42
C ASP A 9 21.69 0.31 2.44
N GLN A 10 22.66 -0.18 1.67
CA GLN A 10 22.41 -1.22 0.67
C GLN A 10 21.77 -2.49 1.26
N SER A 11 21.94 -2.77 2.56
CA SER A 11 21.35 -3.93 3.25
C SER A 11 19.86 -3.73 3.54
N GLU A 12 19.42 -2.50 3.78
CA GLU A 12 18.00 -2.16 3.90
C GLU A 12 17.32 -2.16 2.54
N ILE A 13 17.97 -1.64 1.49
CA ILE A 13 17.52 -1.74 0.08
C ILE A 13 17.27 -3.19 -0.33
N ASN A 14 18.16 -4.12 0.04
CA ASN A 14 18.01 -5.55 -0.21
C ASN A 14 16.89 -6.23 0.60
N ARG A 15 16.40 -5.59 1.67
CA ARG A 15 15.29 -6.08 2.51
C ARG A 15 13.92 -5.66 1.93
N PHE A 16 13.88 -4.60 1.12
CA PHE A 16 12.67 -4.15 0.44
C PHE A 16 12.33 -5.09 -0.73
N GLY A 17 11.10 -5.61 -0.75
CA GLY A 17 10.65 -6.71 -1.63
C GLY A 17 10.78 -8.10 -0.99
N GLY A 18 11.87 -8.35 -0.26
CA GLY A 18 12.11 -9.61 0.47
C GLY A 18 10.99 -9.95 1.45
N ALA A 19 10.52 -8.99 2.26
CA ALA A 19 9.48 -9.23 3.26
C ALA A 19 8.12 -9.70 2.71
N TYR A 20 7.79 -9.42 1.44
CA TYR A 20 6.59 -9.99 0.80
C TYR A 20 6.80 -11.47 0.50
N TYR A 21 7.88 -11.80 -0.20
CA TYR A 21 8.17 -13.17 -0.56
C TYR A 21 8.68 -14.02 0.62
N ASP A 22 9.16 -13.41 1.71
CA ASP A 22 9.45 -14.09 2.98
C ASP A 22 8.15 -14.50 3.67
N ARG A 23 7.10 -13.65 3.62
CA ARG A 23 5.76 -14.00 4.08
C ARG A 23 5.12 -15.08 3.22
N VAL A 24 5.32 -15.03 1.90
CA VAL A 24 4.87 -16.08 0.97
C VAL A 24 5.66 -17.38 1.19
N ALA A 25 6.97 -17.31 1.46
CA ALA A 25 7.80 -18.49 1.76
C ALA A 25 7.47 -19.15 3.10
N ALA A 26 6.94 -18.40 4.06
CA ALA A 26 6.39 -18.99 5.28
C ALA A 26 5.11 -19.80 5.03
N MET A 27 4.51 -19.73 3.83
CA MET A 27 3.41 -20.58 3.42
C MET A 27 3.93 -21.93 2.90
N ALA A 28 3.20 -23.01 3.19
CA ALA A 28 3.59 -24.36 2.82
C ALA A 28 3.75 -24.60 1.30
N ASP A 29 3.14 -23.75 0.44
CA ASP A 29 3.16 -23.88 -1.02
C ASP A 29 3.55 -22.58 -1.75
N TRP A 30 4.71 -22.04 -1.38
CA TRP A 30 5.21 -20.80 -1.99
C TRP A 30 5.44 -20.92 -3.51
N SER A 31 5.81 -22.11 -4.01
CA SER A 31 6.04 -22.33 -5.44
C SER A 31 4.74 -22.29 -6.25
N GLU A 32 3.63 -22.83 -5.74
CA GLU A 32 2.32 -22.70 -6.36
C GLU A 32 1.89 -21.22 -6.38
N THR A 33 2.12 -20.49 -5.28
CA THR A 33 1.81 -19.05 -5.22
C THR A 33 2.56 -18.23 -6.27
N VAL A 34 3.85 -18.50 -6.47
CA VAL A 34 4.65 -17.86 -7.53
C VAL A 34 4.11 -18.24 -8.92
N ASN A 35 3.77 -19.51 -9.15
CA ASN A 35 3.21 -19.93 -10.45
C ASN A 35 1.87 -19.24 -10.76
N ILE A 36 0.96 -19.15 -9.79
CA ILE A 36 -0.31 -18.40 -9.93
C ILE A 36 -0.03 -16.94 -10.29
N HIS A 37 0.94 -16.31 -9.63
CA HIS A 37 1.32 -14.93 -9.94
C HIS A 37 1.87 -14.78 -11.36
N ILE A 38 2.72 -15.70 -11.81
CA ILE A 38 3.25 -15.72 -13.18
C ILE A 38 2.11 -15.89 -14.19
N ASP A 39 1.16 -16.80 -13.94
CA ASP A 39 0.02 -17.03 -14.83
C ASP A 39 -0.84 -15.77 -14.99
N TYR A 40 -1.02 -15.02 -13.89
CA TYR A 40 -1.65 -13.72 -13.91
C TYR A 40 -0.86 -12.70 -14.75
N GLN A 41 0.47 -12.65 -14.57
CA GLN A 41 1.36 -11.75 -15.34
C GLN A 41 1.37 -12.08 -16.84
N VAL A 42 1.29 -13.35 -17.26
CA VAL A 42 1.30 -13.72 -18.69
C VAL A 42 0.21 -12.97 -19.48
N HIS A 43 -0.99 -12.84 -18.91
CA HIS A 43 -2.09 -12.09 -19.53
C HIS A 43 -1.74 -10.59 -19.66
N HIS A 44 -1.05 -10.03 -18.66
CA HIS A 44 -0.60 -8.64 -18.68
C HIS A 44 0.47 -8.39 -19.75
N TYR A 45 1.37 -9.35 -19.90
CA TYR A 45 2.44 -9.29 -20.87
C TYR A 45 1.93 -9.43 -22.31
N GLN A 46 0.84 -10.17 -22.58
CA GLN A 46 0.24 -10.18 -23.92
C GLN A 46 -0.14 -8.77 -24.43
N ARG A 47 -0.65 -7.88 -23.57
CA ARG A 47 -0.89 -6.49 -24.01
C ARG A 47 0.37 -5.67 -24.12
N LEU A 48 1.40 -5.95 -23.32
CA LEU A 48 2.71 -5.34 -23.55
C LEU A 48 3.18 -5.65 -24.96
N HIS A 49 3.07 -6.90 -25.41
CA HIS A 49 3.45 -7.31 -26.76
C HIS A 49 2.68 -6.52 -27.84
N GLU A 50 1.36 -6.37 -27.69
CA GLU A 50 0.54 -5.53 -28.57
C GLU A 50 0.98 -4.06 -28.59
N VAL A 51 1.32 -3.50 -27.42
CA VAL A 51 1.81 -2.12 -27.29
C VAL A 51 3.17 -1.97 -27.96
N LEU A 52 4.09 -2.90 -27.75
CA LEU A 52 5.42 -2.88 -28.36
C LEU A 52 5.34 -2.84 -29.89
N HIS A 53 4.46 -3.64 -30.50
CA HIS A 53 4.21 -3.60 -31.96
C HIS A 53 3.64 -2.28 -32.48
N ARG A 54 3.01 -1.48 -31.62
CA ARG A 54 2.50 -0.14 -31.98
C ARG A 54 3.58 0.93 -31.89
N ILE A 55 4.52 0.79 -30.96
CA ILE A 55 5.48 1.86 -30.62
C ILE A 55 6.91 1.57 -31.10
N ALA A 56 7.20 0.32 -31.44
CA ALA A 56 8.51 -0.16 -31.84
C ALA A 56 8.39 -1.20 -32.95
N SER A 57 9.46 -1.37 -33.72
CA SER A 57 9.57 -2.41 -34.74
C SER A 57 10.64 -3.42 -34.33
N PRO A 58 10.36 -4.73 -34.36
CA PRO A 58 11.34 -5.79 -34.10
C PRO A 58 12.64 -5.66 -34.90
N MET A 59 12.57 -5.11 -36.12
CA MET A 59 13.74 -4.94 -36.99
C MET A 59 14.66 -3.80 -36.54
N SER A 60 14.09 -2.74 -35.93
CA SER A 60 14.84 -1.53 -35.54
C SER A 60 15.07 -1.42 -34.03
N HIS A 61 14.29 -2.15 -33.25
CA HIS A 61 14.34 -2.21 -31.79
C HIS A 61 14.29 -3.68 -31.31
N PRO A 62 15.26 -4.54 -31.70
CA PRO A 62 15.23 -5.93 -31.31
C PRO A 62 15.53 -6.19 -29.82
N GLN A 63 16.38 -5.40 -29.16
CA GLN A 63 16.92 -5.71 -27.81
C GLN A 63 16.17 -4.98 -26.70
N TRP A 64 15.58 -5.73 -25.78
CA TRP A 64 14.81 -5.19 -24.67
C TRP A 64 15.24 -5.75 -23.32
N LEU A 65 15.07 -4.95 -22.28
CA LEU A 65 15.13 -5.39 -20.88
C LEU A 65 13.78 -5.20 -20.22
N ASP A 66 13.32 -6.22 -19.52
CA ASP A 66 12.16 -6.18 -18.64
C ASP A 66 12.66 -6.26 -17.18
N VAL A 67 12.17 -5.35 -16.34
CA VAL A 67 12.68 -5.16 -14.98
C VAL A 67 11.62 -5.59 -13.97
N GLY A 68 11.97 -6.51 -13.07
CA GLY A 68 11.12 -6.97 -11.97
C GLY A 68 10.00 -7.92 -12.40
N SER A 69 10.35 -8.98 -13.15
CA SER A 69 9.38 -9.99 -13.57
C SER A 69 9.96 -11.40 -13.60
N ALA A 70 9.10 -12.41 -13.72
CA ALA A 70 9.51 -13.79 -13.89
C ALA A 70 9.98 -14.16 -15.31
N GLY A 71 10.06 -13.20 -16.24
CA GLY A 71 10.64 -13.41 -17.56
C GLY A 71 9.68 -13.81 -18.67
N CYS A 72 8.36 -13.55 -18.51
CA CYS A 72 7.38 -13.84 -19.57
C CYS A 72 7.75 -13.24 -20.95
N PRO A 73 8.23 -11.98 -21.07
CA PRO A 73 8.64 -11.42 -22.36
C PRO A 73 9.77 -12.15 -23.07
N THR A 74 10.60 -12.90 -22.34
CA THR A 74 11.70 -13.67 -22.94
C THR A 74 11.20 -14.77 -23.87
N ALA A 75 9.92 -15.14 -23.79
CA ALA A 75 9.28 -16.09 -24.68
C ALA A 75 8.89 -15.51 -26.05
N TYR A 76 8.93 -14.18 -26.24
CA TYR A 76 8.62 -13.57 -27.53
C TYR A 76 9.68 -13.93 -28.58
N ASP A 77 9.21 -14.22 -29.79
CA ASP A 77 10.07 -14.60 -30.91
C ASP A 77 10.59 -13.41 -31.72
N ASP A 78 9.88 -12.30 -31.68
CA ASP A 78 10.14 -11.10 -32.47
C ASP A 78 11.01 -10.07 -31.73
N PHE A 79 10.85 -9.93 -30.41
CA PHE A 79 11.71 -9.10 -29.57
C PHE A 79 12.66 -9.97 -28.72
N GLN A 80 13.93 -9.58 -28.65
CA GLN A 80 14.92 -10.22 -27.80
C GLN A 80 14.92 -9.58 -26.41
N PHE A 81 14.10 -10.13 -25.52
CA PHE A 81 14.02 -9.70 -24.13
C PHE A 81 15.05 -10.40 -23.24
N HIS A 82 15.73 -9.62 -22.42
CA HIS A 82 16.31 -10.04 -21.16
C HIS A 82 15.40 -9.61 -20.01
N THR A 83 15.45 -10.33 -18.89
CA THR A 83 14.73 -9.96 -17.67
C THR A 83 15.66 -9.95 -16.47
N VAL A 84 15.49 -8.96 -15.59
CA VAL A 84 16.17 -8.92 -14.28
C VAL A 84 15.15 -8.99 -13.16
N GLU A 85 15.40 -9.85 -12.17
CA GLU A 85 14.50 -10.08 -11.04
C GLU A 85 15.30 -10.22 -9.72
N PRO A 86 15.01 -9.40 -8.70
CA PRO A 86 15.73 -9.42 -7.43
C PRO A 86 15.42 -10.62 -6.53
N ASP A 87 14.38 -11.41 -6.79
CA ASP A 87 14.12 -12.65 -6.05
C ASP A 87 14.62 -13.90 -6.79
N ALA A 88 15.65 -14.55 -6.23
CA ALA A 88 16.27 -15.74 -6.81
C ALA A 88 15.28 -16.91 -6.99
N ARG A 89 14.23 -16.98 -6.17
CA ARG A 89 13.19 -18.00 -6.26
C ARG A 89 12.31 -17.77 -7.48
N VAL A 90 11.91 -16.52 -7.72
CA VAL A 90 11.11 -16.14 -8.88
C VAL A 90 11.93 -16.35 -10.16
N VAL A 91 13.22 -16.00 -10.15
CA VAL A 91 14.16 -16.31 -11.24
C VAL A 91 14.19 -17.80 -11.54
N ALA A 92 14.33 -18.66 -10.52
CA ALA A 92 14.39 -20.10 -10.72
C ALA A 92 13.10 -20.66 -11.35
N VAL A 93 11.92 -20.20 -10.91
CA VAL A 93 10.64 -20.59 -11.53
C VAL A 93 10.53 -20.04 -12.96
N GLY A 94 10.92 -18.80 -13.19
CA GLY A 94 10.94 -18.18 -14.53
C GLY A 94 11.82 -18.94 -15.52
N GLN A 95 13.03 -19.32 -15.09
CA GLN A 95 13.98 -20.10 -15.89
C GLN A 95 13.46 -21.51 -16.24
N GLN A 96 12.57 -22.09 -15.44
CA GLN A 96 11.91 -23.35 -15.78
C GLN A 96 10.81 -23.19 -16.84
N ARG A 97 10.19 -22.00 -16.92
CA ARG A 97 9.00 -21.74 -17.74
C ARG A 97 9.30 -21.04 -19.07
N PHE A 98 10.35 -20.22 -19.11
CA PHE A 98 10.67 -19.37 -20.25
C PHE A 98 12.15 -19.55 -20.67
N ARG A 99 12.72 -18.59 -21.41
CA ARG A 99 14.10 -18.72 -21.91
C ARG A 99 15.11 -18.47 -20.80
N ALA A 100 15.56 -19.55 -20.18
CA ALA A 100 16.42 -19.52 -19.00
C ALA A 100 17.69 -18.66 -19.16
N ASP A 101 18.31 -18.68 -20.35
CA ASP A 101 19.52 -17.92 -20.68
C ASP A 101 19.32 -16.40 -20.68
N ARG A 102 18.08 -15.94 -20.63
CA ARG A 102 17.70 -14.52 -20.70
C ARG A 102 17.13 -13.96 -19.41
N ILE A 103 16.99 -14.78 -18.36
CA ILE A 103 16.44 -14.38 -17.07
C ILE A 103 17.58 -14.34 -16.04
N HIS A 104 17.81 -13.16 -15.48
CA HIS A 104 18.96 -12.86 -14.65
C HIS A 104 18.52 -12.52 -13.23
N TYR A 105 19.20 -13.12 -12.25
CA TYR A 105 19.07 -12.72 -10.87
C TYR A 105 19.80 -11.39 -10.63
N GLY A 106 19.06 -10.40 -10.12
CA GLY A 106 19.63 -9.10 -9.77
C GLY A 106 18.68 -7.95 -10.03
N VAL A 107 19.24 -6.74 -9.99
CA VAL A 107 18.53 -5.48 -10.20
C VAL A 107 19.10 -4.75 -11.42
N ILE A 108 18.35 -3.78 -11.95
CA ILE A 108 18.77 -3.02 -13.14
C ILE A 108 20.13 -2.34 -12.94
N GLU A 109 20.42 -1.84 -11.74
CA GLU A 109 21.67 -1.18 -11.34
C GLU A 109 22.90 -2.06 -11.61
N THR A 110 22.74 -3.37 -11.45
CA THR A 110 23.82 -4.36 -11.64
C THR A 110 23.83 -5.00 -13.02
N PHE A 111 22.77 -4.83 -13.81
CA PHE A 111 22.66 -5.42 -15.13
C PHE A 111 23.56 -4.71 -16.14
N THR A 112 24.19 -5.46 -17.05
CA THR A 112 25.05 -4.92 -18.11
C THR A 112 24.60 -5.41 -19.47
N ALA A 113 24.55 -4.51 -20.45
CA ALA A 113 24.24 -4.84 -21.84
C ALA A 113 25.32 -4.30 -22.77
N VAL A 114 25.86 -5.19 -23.62
CA VAL A 114 26.70 -4.85 -24.77
C VAL A 114 26.21 -5.67 -25.96
N PRO A 115 25.60 -5.07 -27.00
CA PRO A 115 25.40 -3.64 -27.22
C PRO A 115 24.38 -3.00 -26.26
N ARG A 116 24.26 -1.67 -26.31
CA ARG A 116 23.18 -0.92 -25.62
C ARG A 116 21.81 -1.37 -26.13
N LEU A 117 20.81 -1.30 -25.25
CA LEU A 117 19.45 -1.76 -25.48
C LEU A 117 18.65 -0.78 -26.34
N ASP A 118 17.66 -1.31 -27.05
CA ASP A 118 16.69 -0.52 -27.82
C ASP A 118 15.49 -0.12 -26.97
N GLY A 119 15.16 -0.92 -25.94
CA GLY A 119 14.09 -0.59 -25.01
C GLY A 119 14.27 -1.16 -23.61
N ILE A 120 13.66 -0.50 -22.63
CA ILE A 120 13.55 -0.96 -21.25
C ILE A 120 12.08 -0.84 -20.83
N VAL A 121 11.55 -1.88 -20.22
CA VAL A 121 10.19 -1.96 -19.69
C VAL A 121 10.24 -2.10 -18.16
N PHE A 122 9.43 -1.28 -17.50
CA PHE A 122 8.97 -1.53 -16.14
C PHE A 122 7.47 -1.83 -16.20
N HIS A 123 7.11 -3.11 -16.23
CA HIS A 123 5.71 -3.54 -16.30
C HIS A 123 5.19 -3.86 -14.90
N ASP A 124 4.42 -2.93 -14.31
CA ASP A 124 3.95 -3.03 -12.92
C ASP A 124 5.05 -3.25 -11.88
N SER A 125 6.27 -2.80 -12.19
CA SER A 125 7.42 -2.97 -11.30
C SER A 125 8.02 -1.64 -10.85
N PHE A 126 7.81 -0.54 -11.58
CA PHE A 126 8.46 0.74 -11.28
C PHE A 126 8.08 1.29 -9.90
N TYR A 127 6.81 1.11 -9.49
CA TYR A 127 6.35 1.49 -8.15
C TYR A 127 6.91 0.61 -7.03
N CYS A 128 7.55 -0.52 -7.34
CA CYS A 128 8.23 -1.37 -6.37
C CYS A 128 9.74 -1.07 -6.25
N ILE A 129 10.31 -0.24 -7.12
CA ILE A 129 11.75 0.07 -7.13
C ILE A 129 12.08 0.99 -5.95
N PRO A 130 12.94 0.59 -4.99
CA PRO A 130 13.22 1.40 -3.80
C PRO A 130 13.82 2.77 -4.11
N ASP A 131 14.79 2.82 -5.04
CA ASP A 131 15.39 4.06 -5.55
C ASP A 131 15.09 4.25 -7.06
N PRO A 132 13.96 4.89 -7.41
CA PRO A 132 13.62 5.11 -8.80
C PRO A 132 14.60 6.05 -9.51
N ASN A 133 15.37 6.88 -8.80
CA ASN A 133 16.36 7.75 -9.45
C ASN A 133 17.58 6.97 -9.92
N ALA A 134 18.09 6.05 -9.09
CA ALA A 134 19.19 5.17 -9.48
C ALA A 134 18.78 4.28 -10.67
N ALA A 135 17.58 3.71 -10.62
CA ALA A 135 17.05 2.89 -11.70
C ALA A 135 16.89 3.67 -13.02
N LEU A 136 16.37 4.91 -12.98
CA LEU A 136 16.24 5.76 -14.18
C LEU A 136 17.60 6.20 -14.73
N ALA A 137 18.55 6.58 -13.87
CA ALA A 137 19.91 6.89 -14.28
C ALA A 137 20.56 5.69 -14.98
N ARG A 138 20.39 4.48 -14.42
CA ARG A 138 20.89 3.27 -15.03
C ARG A 138 20.19 2.92 -16.34
N ALA A 139 18.87 3.06 -16.41
CA ALA A 139 18.10 2.86 -17.63
C ALA A 139 18.64 3.74 -18.77
N ARG A 140 19.00 5.01 -18.47
CA ARG A 140 19.60 5.92 -19.44
C ARG A 140 20.95 5.43 -19.95
N GLU A 141 21.79 4.86 -19.10
CA GLU A 141 23.11 4.34 -19.49
C GLU A 141 23.01 3.11 -20.40
N LEU A 142 22.04 2.24 -20.11
CA LEU A 142 21.82 0.98 -20.83
C LEU A 142 21.14 1.19 -22.18
N LEU A 143 20.26 2.19 -22.31
CA LEU A 143 19.57 2.50 -23.57
C LEU A 143 20.51 3.17 -24.58
N ARG A 144 20.31 2.90 -25.87
CA ARG A 144 20.88 3.70 -26.97
C ARG A 144 20.25 5.10 -27.04
N GLU A 145 20.75 5.98 -27.91
CA GLU A 145 20.25 7.38 -28.01
C GLU A 145 18.77 7.46 -28.39
N ASP A 146 18.31 6.64 -29.33
CA ASP A 146 16.89 6.52 -29.71
C ASP A 146 16.14 5.42 -28.94
N GLY A 147 16.68 5.01 -27.79
CA GLY A 147 16.07 3.95 -26.98
C GLY A 147 14.77 4.40 -26.31
N LEU A 148 13.87 3.43 -26.09
CA LEU A 148 12.58 3.65 -25.46
C LEU A 148 12.58 3.20 -24.01
N LEU A 149 12.03 4.03 -23.11
CA LEU A 149 11.68 3.64 -21.76
C LEU A 149 10.16 3.52 -21.68
N VAL A 150 9.66 2.35 -21.33
CA VAL A 150 8.23 2.05 -21.21
C VAL A 150 7.91 1.75 -19.76
N ILE A 151 7.02 2.53 -19.17
CA ILE A 151 6.56 2.32 -17.79
C ILE A 151 5.06 2.07 -17.82
N ARG A 152 4.64 0.90 -17.33
CA ARG A 152 3.24 0.55 -17.12
C ARG A 152 2.98 0.53 -15.61
N ILE A 153 1.99 1.29 -15.19
CA ILE A 153 1.47 1.25 -13.82
C ILE A 153 -0.07 1.22 -13.94
N GLY A 154 -0.72 0.34 -13.19
CA GLY A 154 -2.19 0.27 -13.18
C GLY A 154 -2.83 1.62 -12.82
N SER A 155 -3.91 2.00 -13.51
CA SER A 155 -4.63 3.27 -13.27
C SER A 155 -4.98 3.49 -11.79
N HIS A 156 -5.46 2.44 -11.12
CA HIS A 156 -5.76 2.47 -9.68
C HIS A 156 -4.56 2.85 -8.77
N PHE A 157 -3.31 2.61 -9.19
CA PHE A 157 -2.12 3.10 -8.49
C PHE A 157 -1.75 4.54 -8.91
N MET A 158 -2.00 4.91 -10.17
CA MET A 158 -1.66 6.22 -10.74
C MET A 158 -2.64 7.34 -10.37
N GLU A 159 -3.88 6.96 -10.10
CA GLU A 159 -5.03 7.84 -9.83
C GLU A 159 -5.44 7.77 -8.35
N CYS A 160 -4.52 7.41 -7.46
CA CYS A 160 -4.71 7.55 -6.02
C CYS A 160 -5.01 9.04 -5.72
N HIS A 161 -6.29 9.34 -5.58
CA HIS A 161 -6.81 10.64 -5.21
C HIS A 161 -6.90 10.75 -3.69
N ASP A 162 -6.81 11.98 -3.19
CA ASP A 162 -7.13 12.35 -1.81
C ASP A 162 -8.65 12.24 -1.61
N TYR A 163 -9.17 11.02 -1.50
CA TYR A 163 -10.57 10.79 -1.16
C TYR A 163 -10.70 10.37 0.30
N ALA A 164 -11.53 11.12 1.02
CA ALA A 164 -11.93 10.80 2.39
C ALA A 164 -12.72 9.48 2.49
N ASN A 165 -13.35 9.02 1.40
CA ASN A 165 -14.30 7.90 1.36
C ASN A 165 -13.81 6.72 0.48
N ASP A 166 -14.02 5.52 1.02
CA ASP A 166 -13.36 4.25 0.66
C ASP A 166 -13.95 3.50 -0.55
N GLU A 167 -13.46 3.80 -1.76
CA GLU A 167 -13.71 2.92 -2.92
C GLU A 167 -12.45 2.42 -3.65
N HIS A 168 -11.26 2.87 -3.25
CA HIS A 168 -10.01 2.44 -3.87
C HIS A 168 -9.11 1.67 -2.89
N HIS A 169 -8.45 0.63 -3.39
CA HIS A 169 -7.64 -0.30 -2.59
C HIS A 169 -6.34 0.32 -2.06
N HIS A 170 -5.91 1.49 -2.57
CA HIS A 170 -4.63 2.14 -2.22
C HIS A 170 -4.85 3.64 -2.00
N ARG A 171 -4.26 4.19 -0.95
CA ARG A 171 -4.49 5.55 -0.44
C ARG A 171 -3.20 6.35 -0.39
N ILE A 172 -3.33 7.67 -0.38
CA ILE A 172 -2.18 8.57 -0.14
C ILE A 172 -1.49 8.32 1.22
N GLU A 173 -2.21 7.76 2.19
CA GLU A 173 -1.64 7.28 3.46
C GLU A 173 -0.70 6.07 3.29
N ASP A 174 -0.87 5.30 2.23
CA ASP A 174 0.04 4.22 1.89
C ASP A 174 1.36 4.75 1.28
N ILE A 175 1.46 6.06 1.04
CA ILE A 175 2.68 6.76 0.58
C ILE A 175 3.63 7.06 1.75
N PHE A 176 3.19 6.90 3.00
CA PHE A 176 4.07 7.09 4.16
C PHE A 176 5.15 5.99 4.20
N ARG A 177 6.38 6.40 3.86
CA ARG A 177 7.57 5.54 3.86
C ARG A 177 7.77 4.93 5.24
N GLY A 178 7.89 3.60 5.29
CA GLY A 178 8.16 2.84 6.51
C GLY A 178 7.20 1.69 6.77
N ASP A 179 5.94 1.79 6.29
CA ASP A 179 4.93 0.75 6.50
C ASP A 179 4.43 0.09 5.19
N VAL A 180 4.69 0.68 4.01
CA VAL A 180 4.25 0.14 2.70
C VAL A 180 5.40 0.12 1.68
N MET A 181 5.46 -0.95 0.88
CA MET A 181 6.58 -1.31 -0.01
C MET A 181 6.63 -0.55 -1.35
N TRP A 182 5.84 0.51 -1.54
CA TRP A 182 5.56 1.08 -2.87
C TRP A 182 5.85 2.58 -2.98
N ASN A 183 6.49 2.98 -4.08
CA ASN A 183 6.64 4.35 -4.56
C ASN A 183 5.47 4.71 -5.47
N TYR A 184 4.62 5.63 -5.02
CA TYR A 184 3.45 6.05 -5.78
C TYR A 184 3.79 7.18 -6.75
N PHE A 185 3.29 7.05 -7.97
CA PHE A 185 3.43 8.05 -9.01
C PHE A 185 2.06 8.42 -9.54
N ASN A 186 1.81 9.71 -9.77
CA ASN A 186 0.75 10.14 -10.69
C ASN A 186 1.39 10.52 -12.05
N PRO A 187 0.60 10.75 -13.11
CA PRO A 187 1.14 11.02 -14.44
C PRO A 187 2.12 12.20 -14.48
N LEU A 188 1.84 13.25 -13.70
CA LEU A 188 2.69 14.45 -13.62
C LEU A 188 4.01 14.16 -12.92
N SER A 189 3.99 13.47 -11.78
CA SER A 189 5.21 13.14 -11.04
C SER A 189 6.09 12.15 -11.79
N LEU A 190 5.47 11.16 -12.46
CA LEU A 190 6.19 10.19 -13.30
C LEU A 190 6.88 10.90 -14.48
N SER A 191 6.14 11.75 -15.20
CA SER A 191 6.69 12.50 -16.33
C SER A 191 7.85 13.40 -15.90
N HIS A 192 7.72 14.06 -14.73
CA HIS A 192 8.76 14.94 -14.20
C HIS A 192 10.03 14.17 -13.78
N ILE A 193 9.89 13.06 -13.05
CA ILE A 193 11.07 12.29 -12.63
C ILE A 193 11.79 11.70 -13.84
N CYS A 194 11.06 11.17 -14.84
CA CYS A 194 11.66 10.69 -16.09
C CYS A 194 12.37 11.82 -16.86
N ALA A 195 11.76 13.00 -16.99
CA ALA A 195 12.36 14.16 -17.66
C ALA A 195 13.71 14.58 -17.05
N ARG A 196 13.84 14.53 -15.72
CA ARG A 196 15.10 14.82 -15.02
C ARG A 196 16.23 13.84 -15.35
N HIS A 197 15.89 12.61 -15.71
CA HIS A 197 16.83 11.60 -16.18
C HIS A 197 16.95 11.59 -17.71
N GLY A 198 16.50 12.66 -18.37
CA GLY A 198 16.61 12.88 -19.80
C GLY A 198 15.75 11.93 -20.61
N PHE A 199 14.53 11.69 -20.16
CA PHE A 199 13.48 10.97 -20.87
C PHE A 199 12.29 11.89 -21.13
N ALA A 200 11.93 12.12 -22.38
CA ALA A 200 10.72 12.86 -22.71
C ALA A 200 9.56 11.92 -22.98
N LEU A 201 8.39 12.26 -22.45
CA LEU A 201 7.17 11.53 -22.70
C LEU A 201 6.73 11.76 -24.15
N GLU A 202 6.69 10.69 -24.94
CA GLU A 202 6.22 10.70 -26.32
C GLU A 202 4.73 10.33 -26.40
N GLN A 203 4.33 9.32 -25.64
CA GLN A 203 2.95 8.79 -25.66
C GLN A 203 2.50 8.40 -24.25
N ASP A 204 1.24 8.72 -23.96
CA ASP A 204 0.50 8.29 -22.79
C ASP A 204 -0.72 7.50 -23.28
N LEU A 205 -0.60 6.18 -23.27
CA LEU A 205 -1.59 5.28 -23.83
C LEU A 205 -2.44 4.69 -22.72
N VAL A 206 -3.73 5.01 -22.74
CA VAL A 206 -4.74 4.36 -21.89
C VAL A 206 -5.44 3.27 -22.70
N ILE A 207 -5.31 2.03 -22.24
CA ILE A 207 -5.95 0.86 -22.81
C ILE A 207 -7.01 0.40 -21.81
N SER A 208 -8.28 0.60 -22.15
CA SER A 208 -9.40 0.09 -21.35
C SER A 208 -9.40 -1.44 -21.43
N ASP A 209 -9.42 -2.09 -20.28
CA ASP A 209 -9.55 -3.54 -20.21
C ASP A 209 -11.04 -3.93 -20.12
N VAL A 210 -11.40 -5.07 -20.72
CA VAL A 210 -12.79 -5.59 -20.74
C VAL A 210 -13.10 -6.36 -19.45
N TYR A 211 -12.08 -6.73 -18.66
CA TYR A 211 -12.25 -7.63 -17.52
C TYR A 211 -12.62 -6.96 -16.19
N SER A 212 -12.55 -5.62 -16.09
CA SER A 212 -13.16 -4.88 -14.96
C SER A 212 -13.33 -3.40 -15.28
N ASP A 213 -14.53 -2.86 -15.07
CA ASP A 213 -14.92 -1.46 -15.31
C ASP A 213 -14.08 -0.40 -14.56
N SER A 214 -13.21 -0.82 -13.63
CA SER A 214 -12.40 0.07 -12.78
C SER A 214 -10.88 -0.01 -13.01
N ARG A 215 -10.39 -0.77 -14.01
CA ARG A 215 -8.94 -0.94 -14.24
C ARG A 215 -8.56 -0.70 -15.70
N SER A 216 -8.29 0.56 -16.06
CA SER A 216 -7.60 0.87 -17.31
C SER A 216 -6.08 0.65 -17.16
N TRP A 217 -5.41 0.22 -18.24
CA TRP A 217 -3.96 0.03 -18.25
C TRP A 217 -3.34 1.26 -18.88
N ARG A 218 -2.44 1.93 -18.15
CA ARG A 218 -1.79 3.15 -18.64
C ARG A 218 -0.31 2.87 -18.90
N TYR A 219 0.11 3.11 -20.13
CA TYR A 219 1.49 2.98 -20.56
C TYR A 219 2.06 4.37 -20.84
N PHE A 220 3.19 4.67 -20.22
CA PHE A 220 3.97 5.87 -20.48
C PHE A 220 5.19 5.48 -21.30
N ILE A 221 5.25 6.00 -22.52
CA ILE A 221 6.34 5.72 -23.46
C ILE A 221 7.20 6.96 -23.53
N PHE A 222 8.44 6.82 -23.07
CA PHE A 222 9.42 7.87 -23.09
C PHE A 222 10.52 7.57 -24.08
N LYS A 223 11.01 8.63 -24.74
CA LYS A 223 12.22 8.58 -25.55
C LYS A 223 13.37 9.22 -24.81
N ARG A 224 14.55 8.60 -24.89
CA ARG A 224 15.78 9.22 -24.37
C ARG A 224 16.08 10.52 -25.13
N GLN A 225 16.42 11.57 -24.40
CA GLN A 225 16.85 12.86 -24.93
C GLN A 225 18.32 13.15 -24.60
N ALA A 226 18.96 13.98 -25.44
CA ALA A 226 20.34 14.40 -25.25
C ALA A 226 20.52 15.24 -23.98
N ALA A 227 19.57 16.13 -23.68
CA ALA A 227 19.55 16.96 -22.47
C ALA A 227 18.34 16.60 -21.59
N ALA A 228 18.53 16.67 -20.27
CA ALA A 228 17.42 16.61 -19.33
C ALA A 228 16.75 17.99 -19.32
N ASP A 229 15.51 18.07 -19.79
CA ASP A 229 14.70 19.28 -19.72
C ASP A 229 13.35 18.94 -19.08
N SER A 230 13.02 19.65 -18.01
CA SER A 230 11.69 19.59 -17.41
C SER A 230 11.14 20.99 -17.32
N SER A 231 10.03 21.23 -18.01
CA SER A 231 9.31 22.51 -17.99
C SER A 231 8.74 22.88 -16.61
N VAL A 232 8.74 21.93 -15.68
CA VAL A 232 8.24 22.11 -14.31
C VAL A 232 9.42 22.11 -13.35
N SER A 233 9.58 23.16 -12.55
CA SER A 233 10.66 23.22 -11.57
C SER A 233 10.44 22.18 -10.46
N PHE A 234 11.51 21.51 -10.03
CA PHE A 234 11.47 20.56 -8.92
C PHE A 234 10.95 21.22 -7.64
N GLU A 235 11.35 22.47 -7.41
CA GLU A 235 10.91 23.24 -6.25
C GLU A 235 9.41 23.52 -6.28
N SER A 236 8.84 23.80 -7.45
CA SER A 236 7.39 23.99 -7.62
C SER A 236 6.61 22.69 -7.40
N MET A 237 7.09 21.56 -7.94
CA MET A 237 6.44 20.26 -7.70
C MET A 237 6.54 19.84 -6.25
N ARG A 238 7.71 20.01 -5.64
CA ARG A 238 7.93 19.75 -4.22
C ARG A 238 7.00 20.61 -3.38
N ALA A 239 6.94 21.92 -3.59
CA ALA A 239 6.07 22.82 -2.85
C ALA A 239 4.58 22.44 -3.02
N LEU A 240 4.16 22.03 -4.22
CA LEU A 240 2.79 21.55 -4.47
C LEU A 240 2.48 20.27 -3.68
N GLN A 241 3.40 19.30 -3.69
CA GLN A 241 3.23 18.04 -2.97
C GLN A 241 3.29 18.25 -1.45
N GLU A 242 4.20 19.11 -0.97
CA GLU A 242 4.26 19.52 0.44
C GLU A 242 2.95 20.19 0.86
N GLY A 243 2.40 21.09 0.04
CA GLY A 243 1.10 21.71 0.31
C GLY A 243 -0.05 20.71 0.39
N ARG A 244 -0.10 19.73 -0.52
CA ARG A 244 -1.13 18.66 -0.52
C ARG A 244 -0.98 17.74 0.68
N LEU A 245 0.24 17.29 0.97
CA LEU A 245 0.52 16.45 2.13
C LEU A 245 0.14 17.18 3.42
N GLN A 246 0.49 18.46 3.54
CA GLN A 246 0.14 19.25 4.70
C GLN A 246 -1.38 19.42 4.86
N MET A 247 -2.10 19.63 3.75
CA MET A 247 -3.56 19.71 3.76
C MET A 247 -4.19 18.39 4.22
N LEU A 248 -3.69 17.26 3.73
CA LEU A 248 -4.11 15.93 4.13
C LEU A 248 -3.87 15.67 5.63
N LEU A 249 -2.65 15.90 6.11
CA LEU A 249 -2.27 15.73 7.51
C LEU A 249 -3.14 16.59 8.43
N ASN A 250 -3.41 17.84 8.03
CA ASN A 250 -4.32 18.72 8.78
C ASN A 250 -5.76 18.19 8.79
N GLY A 251 -6.21 17.55 7.71
CA GLY A 251 -7.50 16.86 7.67
C GLY A 251 -7.55 15.68 8.63
N PHE A 252 -6.49 14.88 8.69
CA PHE A 252 -6.38 13.76 9.64
C PHE A 252 -6.35 14.24 11.08
N ASP A 253 -5.61 15.31 11.37
CA ASP A 253 -5.59 15.96 12.68
C ASP A 253 -7.00 16.28 13.17
N GLY A 254 -7.80 16.96 12.35
CA GLY A 254 -9.17 17.34 12.71
C GLY A 254 -10.09 16.15 12.96
N ILE A 255 -10.04 15.13 12.09
CA ILE A 255 -10.87 13.92 12.21
C ILE A 255 -10.45 13.10 13.43
N THR A 256 -9.16 12.84 13.60
CA THR A 256 -8.62 12.09 14.74
C THR A 256 -8.94 12.81 16.05
N GLN A 257 -8.82 14.14 16.09
CA GLN A 257 -9.14 14.90 17.29
C GLN A 257 -10.62 14.78 17.67
N THR A 258 -11.52 14.84 16.68
CA THR A 258 -12.97 14.66 16.90
C THR A 258 -13.28 13.28 17.49
N THR A 259 -12.60 12.25 16.99
CA THR A 259 -12.75 10.87 17.50
C THR A 259 -12.17 10.70 18.90
N LEU A 260 -11.00 11.28 19.19
CA LEU A 260 -10.40 11.24 20.53
C LEU A 260 -11.32 11.92 21.55
N ASP A 261 -11.96 13.03 21.19
CA ASP A 261 -12.95 13.69 22.05
C ASP A 261 -14.21 12.82 22.29
N MET A 262 -14.61 12.00 21.31
CA MET A 262 -15.65 10.99 21.52
C MET A 262 -15.20 9.89 22.49
N ILE A 263 -13.95 9.40 22.36
CA ILE A 263 -13.42 8.31 23.20
C ILE A 263 -13.20 8.73 24.65
N ASP A 264 -12.88 10.00 24.88
CA ASP A 264 -12.68 10.57 26.21
C ASP A 264 -13.97 10.72 27.03
N ARG A 265 -15.14 10.30 26.49
CA ARG A 265 -16.39 10.31 27.24
C ARG A 265 -16.39 9.25 28.35
N PRO A 266 -16.98 9.54 29.52
CA PRO A 266 -16.98 8.61 30.66
C PRO A 266 -17.83 7.35 30.43
N ASP A 267 -18.74 7.38 29.46
CA ASP A 267 -19.62 6.27 29.10
C ASP A 267 -19.08 5.40 27.94
N VAL A 268 -17.79 5.55 27.60
CA VAL A 268 -17.09 4.79 26.56
C VAL A 268 -16.14 3.77 27.16
N ALA A 269 -16.16 2.56 26.60
CA ALA A 269 -15.10 1.57 26.76
C ALA A 269 -14.35 1.39 25.44
N MET A 270 -13.05 1.13 25.50
CA MET A 270 -12.21 0.89 24.32
C MET A 270 -11.60 -0.51 24.33
N ILE A 271 -11.62 -1.15 23.17
CA ILE A 271 -11.03 -2.48 22.94
C ILE A 271 -10.02 -2.34 21.81
N GLY A 272 -8.76 -2.70 22.03
CA GLY A 272 -7.74 -2.52 21.01
C GLY A 272 -6.40 -3.11 21.41
N ALA A 273 -5.43 -3.10 20.50
CA ALA A 273 -4.07 -3.49 20.84
C ALA A 273 -3.39 -2.37 21.65
N ARG A 274 -2.66 -2.72 22.71
CA ARG A 274 -1.96 -1.74 23.57
C ARG A 274 -1.12 -0.72 22.80
N ASP A 275 -0.36 -1.18 21.80
CA ASP A 275 0.53 -0.28 21.03
C ASP A 275 -0.25 0.76 20.24
N LEU A 276 -1.38 0.38 19.63
CA LEU A 276 -2.25 1.29 18.89
C LEU A 276 -2.94 2.29 19.83
N ILE A 277 -3.40 1.82 21.00
CA ILE A 277 -3.95 2.68 22.04
C ILE A 277 -2.89 3.69 22.50
N ARG A 278 -1.65 3.26 22.77
CA ARG A 278 -0.55 4.16 23.13
C ARG A 278 -0.32 5.20 22.03
N ASP A 279 -0.34 4.80 20.77
CA ASP A 279 -0.13 5.71 19.64
C ASP A 279 -1.25 6.77 19.54
N LEU A 280 -2.51 6.43 19.79
CA LEU A 280 -3.61 7.41 19.90
C LEU A 280 -3.29 8.50 20.94
N TRP A 281 -2.73 8.10 22.08
CA TRP A 281 -2.49 9.00 23.21
C TRP A 281 -1.14 9.71 23.15
N ARG A 282 -0.24 9.36 22.22
CA ARG A 282 1.01 10.09 22.00
C ARG A 282 0.78 11.53 21.57
N GLY A 283 -0.25 11.77 20.75
CA GLY A 283 -0.60 13.13 20.30
C GLY A 283 -1.25 13.97 21.41
N ARG A 284 -1.92 13.31 22.36
CA ARG A 284 -2.61 13.93 23.49
C ARG A 284 -2.95 12.87 24.54
N PRO A 285 -2.58 13.04 25.82
CA PRO A 285 -3.00 12.14 26.88
C PRO A 285 -4.54 12.05 27.00
N PRO A 286 -5.10 10.90 27.42
CA PRO A 286 -6.53 10.76 27.63
C PRO A 286 -7.03 11.76 28.67
N LYS A 287 -8.20 12.38 28.44
CA LYS A 287 -8.79 13.34 29.38
C LYS A 287 -9.56 12.67 30.52
N ALA A 288 -10.05 11.46 30.28
CA ALA A 288 -10.76 10.66 31.28
C ALA A 288 -10.26 9.22 31.26
N MET A 289 -10.33 8.55 32.41
CA MET A 289 -10.04 7.13 32.46
C MET A 289 -11.18 6.37 31.77
N SER A 290 -10.94 5.88 30.56
CA SER A 290 -11.81 4.89 29.93
C SER A 290 -11.36 3.48 30.34
N ARG A 291 -12.29 2.53 30.24
CA ARG A 291 -12.02 1.11 30.48
C ARG A 291 -11.39 0.53 29.21
N HIS A 292 -10.20 -0.04 29.31
CA HIS A 292 -9.48 -0.60 28.17
C HIS A 292 -9.37 -2.11 28.25
N ILE A 293 -9.58 -2.79 27.12
CA ILE A 293 -9.24 -4.20 26.95
C ILE A 293 -8.15 -4.32 25.89
N ASP A 294 -7.05 -4.97 26.26
CA ASP A 294 -5.96 -5.29 25.35
C ASP A 294 -6.22 -6.61 24.64
N LEU A 295 -6.51 -6.56 23.34
CA LEU A 295 -6.78 -7.73 22.53
C LEU A 295 -5.62 -8.73 22.50
N LYS A 296 -4.37 -8.24 22.61
CA LYS A 296 -3.17 -9.08 22.49
C LYS A 296 -2.92 -9.96 23.72
N HIS A 297 -3.39 -9.53 24.89
CA HIS A 297 -3.14 -10.19 26.16
C HIS A 297 -4.43 -10.74 26.79
N TYR A 298 -5.45 -11.03 25.97
CA TYR A 298 -6.67 -11.68 26.41
C TYR A 298 -6.48 -13.20 26.58
N PRO A 299 -7.00 -13.83 27.66
CA PRO A 299 -7.68 -13.23 28.81
C PRO A 299 -6.71 -12.49 29.73
N MET A 300 -7.09 -11.28 30.13
CA MET A 300 -6.28 -10.41 30.96
C MET A 300 -6.73 -10.51 32.42
N GLU A 301 -5.89 -11.00 33.33
CA GLU A 301 -6.11 -10.91 34.79
C GLU A 301 -4.76 -10.72 35.51
N PRO A 302 -4.64 -9.83 36.52
CA PRO A 302 -5.63 -8.89 37.06
C PRO A 302 -5.69 -7.54 36.29
N ALA A 303 -6.65 -6.68 36.63
CA ALA A 303 -6.70 -5.30 36.16
C ALA A 303 -5.44 -4.51 36.57
N PHE A 304 -4.97 -3.60 35.72
CA PHE A 304 -3.78 -2.79 35.98
C PHE A 304 -3.88 -1.42 35.29
N THR A 305 -3.01 -0.50 35.71
CA THR A 305 -2.88 0.82 35.10
C THR A 305 -1.51 0.95 34.44
N LEU A 306 -1.48 1.44 33.20
CA LEU A 306 -0.25 1.74 32.48
C LEU A 306 -0.45 3.03 31.69
N ASP A 307 0.51 3.95 31.76
CA ASP A 307 0.48 5.23 31.03
C ASP A 307 -0.82 6.05 31.23
N GLY A 308 -1.41 5.97 32.43
CA GLY A 308 -2.67 6.65 32.77
C GLY A 308 -3.94 5.95 32.27
N LEU A 309 -3.81 4.79 31.61
CA LEU A 309 -4.92 3.98 31.08
C LEU A 309 -5.26 2.85 32.06
N SER A 310 -6.55 2.66 32.32
CA SER A 310 -7.05 1.56 33.17
C SER A 310 -7.42 0.36 32.31
N TYR A 311 -6.60 -0.69 32.35
CA TYR A 311 -6.87 -1.96 31.67
C TYR A 311 -7.68 -2.89 32.56
N CYS A 312 -8.75 -3.47 32.03
CA CYS A 312 -9.66 -4.35 32.77
C CYS A 312 -9.98 -5.66 32.04
N PRO A 313 -10.26 -6.74 32.80
CA PRO A 313 -10.78 -7.99 32.25
C PRO A 313 -12.16 -7.83 31.60
N MET A 314 -12.49 -8.69 30.63
CA MET A 314 -13.80 -8.67 29.96
C MET A 314 -15.01 -8.78 30.90
N PRO A 315 -15.01 -9.66 31.93
CA PRO A 315 -16.09 -9.70 32.92
C PRO A 315 -16.43 -8.35 33.55
N MET A 316 -15.44 -7.46 33.78
CA MET A 316 -15.71 -6.13 34.32
C MET A 316 -16.40 -5.22 33.32
N LEU A 317 -16.03 -5.28 32.03
CA LEU A 317 -16.76 -4.54 30.99
C LEU A 317 -18.19 -5.07 30.86
N ALA A 318 -18.39 -6.38 30.90
CA ALA A 318 -19.71 -7.00 30.82
C ALA A 318 -20.64 -6.55 31.97
N GLU A 319 -20.12 -6.43 33.19
CA GLU A 319 -20.87 -5.88 34.33
C GLU A 319 -21.20 -4.39 34.11
N ALA A 320 -20.23 -3.57 33.68
CA ALA A 320 -20.44 -2.15 33.42
C ALA A 320 -21.49 -1.88 32.30
N LEU A 321 -21.51 -2.72 31.27
CA LEU A 321 -22.55 -2.70 30.22
C LEU A 321 -23.92 -3.09 30.79
N ARG A 322 -24.01 -4.11 31.63
CA ARG A 322 -25.27 -4.51 32.30
C ARG A 322 -25.81 -3.42 33.23
N GLN A 323 -24.93 -2.69 33.90
CA GLN A 323 -25.29 -1.58 34.78
C GLN A 323 -25.60 -0.28 34.03
N GLY A 324 -25.36 -0.23 32.71
CA GLY A 324 -25.57 0.97 31.89
C GLY A 324 -24.54 2.07 32.13
N GLU A 325 -23.44 1.77 32.81
CA GLU A 325 -22.31 2.67 33.01
C GLU A 325 -21.53 2.91 31.71
N VAL A 326 -21.49 1.89 30.84
CA VAL A 326 -20.95 1.99 29.48
C VAL A 326 -22.11 1.94 28.49
N ARG A 327 -22.15 2.92 27.59
CA ARG A 327 -23.15 3.03 26.51
C ARG A 327 -22.55 2.95 25.12
N HIS A 328 -21.24 3.09 25.01
CA HIS A 328 -20.52 3.09 23.76
C HIS A 328 -19.28 2.19 23.89
N VAL A 329 -19.07 1.31 22.93
CA VAL A 329 -17.87 0.47 22.83
C VAL A 329 -17.13 0.86 21.57
N VAL A 330 -15.86 1.22 21.69
CA VAL A 330 -15.00 1.60 20.57
C VAL A 330 -13.96 0.50 20.34
N ILE A 331 -13.93 -0.05 19.13
CA ILE A 331 -12.88 -0.98 18.71
C ILE A 331 -11.77 -0.18 18.05
N ALA A 332 -10.65 0.00 18.75
CA ALA A 332 -9.42 0.55 18.23
C ALA A 332 -8.54 -0.60 17.69
N SER A 333 -8.97 -1.20 16.57
CA SER A 333 -8.19 -2.19 15.82
C SER A 333 -8.52 -2.09 14.34
N PHE A 334 -7.50 -2.23 13.48
CA PHE A 334 -7.68 -2.24 12.02
C PHE A 334 -7.73 -3.63 11.41
N ARG A 335 -7.16 -4.65 12.08
CA ARG A 335 -7.07 -6.03 11.58
C ARG A 335 -8.00 -6.99 12.32
N ASP A 336 -8.10 -6.87 13.64
CA ASP A 336 -8.80 -7.83 14.50
C ASP A 336 -10.22 -7.40 14.86
N VAL A 337 -10.85 -6.57 14.00
CA VAL A 337 -12.21 -6.07 14.23
C VAL A 337 -13.21 -7.21 14.44
N PRO A 338 -13.28 -8.26 13.59
CA PRO A 338 -14.25 -9.35 13.78
C PRO A 338 -14.05 -10.10 15.11
N THR A 339 -12.80 -10.36 15.49
CA THR A 339 -12.46 -11.02 16.76
C THR A 339 -12.90 -10.19 17.96
N ALA A 340 -12.64 -8.87 17.92
CA ALA A 340 -13.07 -7.95 18.97
C ALA A 340 -14.60 -7.90 19.11
N ILE A 341 -15.33 -7.84 17.97
CA ILE A 341 -16.79 -7.90 17.95
C ILE A 341 -17.27 -9.22 18.59
N GLY A 342 -16.70 -10.36 18.18
CA GLY A 342 -17.05 -11.67 18.72
C GLY A 342 -16.86 -11.77 20.23
N LEU A 343 -15.75 -11.22 20.76
CA LEU A 343 -15.50 -11.17 22.21
C LEU A 343 -16.56 -10.35 22.96
N VAL A 344 -16.92 -9.18 22.43
CA VAL A 344 -17.94 -8.32 23.04
C VAL A 344 -19.29 -9.06 23.06
N VAL A 345 -19.73 -9.59 21.92
CA VAL A 345 -21.01 -10.29 21.80
C VAL A 345 -21.08 -11.53 22.70
N HIS A 346 -19.98 -12.28 22.78
CA HIS A 346 -19.93 -13.50 23.59
C HIS A 346 -20.02 -13.23 25.10
N HIS A 347 -19.31 -12.20 25.59
CA HIS A 347 -19.21 -11.93 27.02
C HIS A 347 -20.22 -10.89 27.55
N ALA A 348 -20.77 -10.03 26.69
CA ALA A 348 -21.63 -8.94 27.10
C ALA A 348 -22.76 -8.70 26.07
N PRO A 349 -24.03 -9.06 26.37
CA PRO A 349 -25.14 -8.58 25.56
C PRO A 349 -25.12 -7.05 25.61
N LEU A 350 -25.10 -6.41 24.43
CA LEU A 350 -24.88 -4.96 24.32
C LEU A 350 -25.94 -4.13 25.04
N ASN A 351 -27.14 -4.66 25.34
CA ASN A 351 -28.19 -4.00 26.13
C ASN A 351 -28.47 -2.52 25.72
N GLY A 352 -28.49 -2.25 24.41
CA GLY A 352 -28.68 -0.90 23.86
C GLY A 352 -27.42 -0.03 23.76
N ALA A 353 -26.26 -0.55 24.16
CA ALA A 353 -24.96 0.06 23.88
C ALA A 353 -24.65 0.02 22.38
N ARG A 354 -23.97 1.07 21.91
CA ARG A 354 -23.58 1.23 20.51
C ARG A 354 -22.14 0.81 20.32
N LEU A 355 -21.87 0.13 19.22
CA LEU A 355 -20.54 -0.32 18.87
C LEU A 355 -19.98 0.53 17.73
N TYR A 356 -18.71 0.88 17.84
CA TYR A 356 -18.02 1.70 16.86
C TYR A 356 -16.73 1.01 16.42
N ILE A 357 -16.45 1.08 15.12
CA ILE A 357 -15.21 0.58 14.54
C ILE A 357 -14.55 1.70 13.73
N PRO A 358 -13.28 1.58 13.37
CA PRO A 358 -12.65 2.57 12.52
C PRO A 358 -13.29 2.52 11.13
N THR A 359 -13.58 3.68 10.56
CA THR A 359 -14.11 3.86 9.19
C THR A 359 -13.26 3.21 8.11
N ARG A 360 -11.98 2.93 8.40
CA ARG A 360 -10.96 2.55 7.43
C ARG A 360 -10.21 1.30 7.86
N ARG A 361 -10.19 0.27 7.02
CA ARG A 361 -9.39 -0.96 7.21
C ARG A 361 -8.01 -0.82 6.55
N SER A 362 -7.07 -0.09 7.17
CA SER A 362 -5.69 -0.06 6.65
C SER A 362 -4.90 -1.26 7.16
N GLY A 363 -3.93 -1.71 6.37
CA GLY A 363 -2.90 -2.65 6.85
C GLY A 363 -1.90 -2.00 7.83
N ILE A 364 -1.85 -0.67 7.91
CA ILE A 364 -0.96 0.12 8.77
C ILE A 364 -1.37 -0.02 10.25
N GLU A 365 -0.39 -0.32 11.11
CA GLU A 365 -0.58 -0.55 12.56
C GLU A 365 -0.38 0.72 13.41
N ARG A 366 0.14 1.80 12.83
CA ARG A 366 0.43 3.07 13.50
C ARG A 366 -0.54 4.17 13.09
N LEU A 367 -0.87 5.05 14.03
CA LEU A 367 -1.70 6.23 13.77
C LEU A 367 -0.90 7.52 13.69
N MET A 368 0.26 7.56 14.33
CA MET A 368 1.12 8.74 14.42
C MET A 368 2.47 8.45 13.76
N GLY A 369 3.04 9.45 13.09
CA GLY A 369 4.39 9.43 12.52
C GLY A 369 5.07 10.78 12.71
N GLU A 370 6.41 10.81 12.65
CA GLU A 370 7.18 12.04 12.82
C GLU A 370 7.43 12.74 11.47
N PHE A 371 7.02 14.02 11.37
CA PHE A 371 7.22 14.88 10.20
C PHE A 371 7.85 16.20 10.63
N ASP A 372 9.01 16.55 10.05
CA ASP A 372 9.77 17.75 10.41
C ASP A 372 9.97 17.91 11.93
N GLY A 373 10.23 16.80 12.64
CA GLY A 373 10.44 16.80 14.09
C GLY A 373 9.15 16.86 14.93
N ALA A 374 7.97 16.79 14.30
CA ALA A 374 6.68 16.81 14.98
C ALA A 374 5.89 15.52 14.72
N TRP A 375 5.38 14.91 15.78
CA TRP A 375 4.44 13.79 15.67
C TRP A 375 3.10 14.28 15.14
N ARG A 376 2.64 13.70 14.03
CA ARG A 376 1.35 13.99 13.39
C ARG A 376 0.62 12.68 13.04
N PRO A 377 -0.71 12.68 12.97
CA PRO A 377 -1.47 11.57 12.46
C PRO A 377 -1.09 11.28 11.02
N ILE A 378 -0.65 10.06 10.76
CA ILE A 378 -0.46 9.56 9.38
C ILE A 378 -1.74 8.97 8.82
N LYS A 379 -2.78 8.89 9.66
CA LYS A 379 -4.10 8.41 9.27
C LYS A 379 -5.17 9.08 10.10
N ALA A 380 -6.30 9.41 9.47
CA ALA A 380 -7.51 9.75 10.18
C ALA A 380 -8.03 8.54 10.97
N PHE A 381 -8.11 8.67 12.29
CA PHE A 381 -8.86 7.74 13.12
C PHE A 381 -10.29 8.26 13.23
N ALA A 382 -11.16 7.86 12.30
CA ALA A 382 -12.60 8.17 12.34
C ALA A 382 -13.38 6.92 12.71
N LEU A 383 -14.45 7.06 13.50
CA LEU A 383 -15.30 5.96 13.93
C LEU A 383 -16.62 5.93 13.16
N MET A 384 -17.06 4.72 12.80
CA MET A 384 -18.39 4.46 12.27
C MET A 384 -19.18 3.59 13.23
N GLU A 385 -20.47 3.88 13.38
CA GLU A 385 -21.39 3.08 14.18
C GLU A 385 -21.71 1.78 13.44
N ILE A 386 -21.80 0.68 14.18
CA ILE A 386 -22.19 -0.62 13.66
C ILE A 386 -23.36 -1.19 14.44
N GLU A 387 -24.26 -1.83 13.70
CA GLU A 387 -25.38 -2.59 14.22
C GLU A 387 -25.03 -4.08 14.13
N ILE A 388 -25.18 -4.80 15.24
CA ILE A 388 -24.93 -6.24 15.27
C ILE A 388 -26.22 -6.93 14.82
N ASP A 389 -26.10 -7.84 13.84
CA ASP A 389 -27.24 -8.64 13.40
C ASP A 389 -27.61 -9.64 14.51
N PRO A 390 -28.82 -9.58 15.08
CA PRO A 390 -29.23 -10.48 16.14
C PRO A 390 -29.35 -11.95 15.68
N GLU A 391 -29.47 -12.22 14.38
CA GLU A 391 -29.68 -13.58 13.84
C GLU A 391 -28.39 -14.28 13.39
N ALA A 392 -27.27 -13.56 13.27
CA ALA A 392 -26.00 -14.11 12.83
C ALA A 392 -24.90 -13.82 13.87
N PRO A 393 -24.50 -14.79 14.73
CA PRO A 393 -23.37 -14.62 15.64
C PRO A 393 -22.07 -14.51 14.83
N GLY A 394 -21.72 -13.29 14.44
CA GLY A 394 -20.61 -12.96 13.55
C GLY A 394 -20.94 -11.99 12.41
N GLY A 395 -22.24 -11.70 12.18
CA GLY A 395 -22.70 -10.69 11.23
C GLY A 395 -22.88 -9.31 11.88
N TYR A 396 -22.40 -8.27 11.21
CA TYR A 396 -22.68 -6.88 11.59
C TYR A 396 -22.91 -6.05 10.33
N ARG A 397 -23.75 -5.01 10.48
CA ARG A 397 -24.04 -4.02 9.46
C ARG A 397 -23.39 -2.69 9.84
N LEU A 398 -22.78 -2.04 8.87
CA LEU A 398 -22.25 -0.69 9.00
C LEU A 398 -23.39 0.33 8.87
N ILE A 399 -23.50 1.26 9.82
CA ILE A 399 -24.41 2.41 9.72
C ILE A 399 -23.55 3.63 9.36
N ASP A 400 -23.57 4.00 8.09
CA ASP A 400 -23.10 5.31 7.63
C ASP A 400 -24.32 6.16 7.25
N GLY A 401 -24.31 7.45 7.59
CA GLY A 401 -25.43 8.39 7.48
C GLY A 401 -25.89 8.71 6.04
N GLY A 402 -25.72 7.79 5.08
CA GLY A 402 -26.17 7.93 3.71
C GLY A 402 -25.76 6.85 2.70
N ALA A 403 -24.90 5.86 3.00
CA ALA A 403 -24.48 4.89 1.96
C ALA A 403 -24.05 3.49 2.47
N THR A 404 -24.55 2.47 1.75
CA THR A 404 -24.04 1.09 1.58
C THR A 404 -24.01 0.15 2.78
N VAL A 405 -24.99 -0.76 2.82
CA VAL A 405 -25.02 -1.97 3.66
C VAL A 405 -23.93 -2.95 3.17
N ARG A 406 -22.93 -3.25 4.00
CA ARG A 406 -22.01 -4.38 3.77
C ARG A 406 -22.22 -5.43 4.85
N GLU A 407 -22.72 -6.59 4.45
CA GLU A 407 -22.64 -7.80 5.28
C GLU A 407 -21.20 -8.30 5.27
N LEU A 408 -20.63 -8.50 6.45
CA LEU A 408 -19.30 -9.09 6.60
C LEU A 408 -19.44 -10.34 7.44
N ARG A 409 -19.24 -11.49 6.78
CA ARG A 409 -19.21 -12.80 7.44
C ARG A 409 -17.82 -13.03 8.04
N ALA A 410 -17.78 -13.63 9.22
CA ALA A 410 -16.52 -14.12 9.78
C ALA A 410 -15.90 -15.17 8.84
N PRO A 411 -14.55 -15.25 8.72
CA PRO A 411 -13.92 -16.34 8.00
C PRO A 411 -14.19 -17.65 8.78
N GLY A 412 -14.95 -18.57 8.18
CA GLY A 412 -15.17 -19.92 8.73
C GLY A 412 -16.56 -20.21 9.32
N ALA A 413 -17.62 -19.51 8.89
CA ALA A 413 -19.00 -19.95 9.05
C ALA A 413 -19.50 -20.68 7.80
#